data_AF-A0A1A8BVJ7-F1
#
_entry.id   AF-A0A1A8BVJ7-F1
#
_cell.length_a   1.000
_cell.length_b   1.000
_cell.length_c   1.000
_cell.angle_alpha   90.00
_cell.angle_beta   90.00
_cell.angle_gamma   90.00
#
_symmetry.space_group_name_H-M   'P 1'
#
loop_
_entity.id
_entity.type
_entity.pdbx_description
1 polymer ?
#
loop_
_entity_poly.entity_id
_entity_poly.type
_entity_poly.pdbx_seq_one_letter_code
_entity_poly.pdbx_strand_id
1 'polypeptide(L)' 'ETDCQEVTVCSGLSPVCPEPHAKENLTICSQGTRICLNGVCAESVCVKHDLQQCDCPGDNMKEKCHMCCQQPDNP' A
#
# COMPACT_ATOMS: atom_id res chain seq x y z
N GLU A 1 -9.33 -12.66 2.57
CA GLU A 1 -8.05 -11.94 2.66
C GLU A 1 -8.12 -10.75 1.73
N THR A 2 -7.59 -9.61 2.15
CA THR A 2 -7.34 -8.46 1.26
C THR A 2 -5.84 -8.15 1.27
N ASP A 3 -5.39 -7.24 0.42
CA ASP A 3 -3.98 -6.84 0.37
C ASP A 3 -3.41 -6.45 1.76
N CYS A 4 -4.24 -5.84 2.62
CA CYS A 4 -3.82 -5.30 3.92
C CYS A 4 -4.53 -5.92 5.14
N GLN A 5 -5.47 -6.86 4.95
CA GLN A 5 -6.16 -7.51 6.06
C GLN A 5 -6.13 -9.03 5.93
N GLU A 6 -5.97 -9.71 7.06
CA GLU A 6 -5.97 -11.16 7.14
C GLU A 6 -7.35 -11.77 6.84
N VAL A 7 -7.39 -13.10 6.71
CA VAL A 7 -8.67 -13.81 6.70
C VAL A 7 -9.26 -13.77 8.11
N THR A 8 -10.55 -13.45 8.18
CA THR A 8 -11.33 -13.58 9.41
C THR A 8 -12.24 -14.80 9.30
N VAL A 9 -12.49 -15.45 10.43
CA VAL A 9 -13.35 -16.64 10.50
C VAL A 9 -14.55 -16.32 11.38
N CYS A 10 -15.74 -16.73 10.93
CA CYS A 10 -16.97 -16.54 11.69
C CYS A 10 -16.89 -17.25 13.04
N SER A 11 -17.29 -16.56 14.11
CA SER A 11 -17.32 -17.14 15.46
C SER A 11 -18.41 -18.19 15.66
N GLY A 12 -19.40 -18.24 14.76
CA GLY A 12 -20.60 -19.08 14.88
C GLY A 12 -21.64 -18.57 15.88
N LEU A 13 -21.35 -17.49 16.61
CA LEU A 13 -22.24 -16.90 17.61
C LEU A 13 -23.07 -15.72 17.09
N SER A 14 -22.69 -15.16 15.94
CA SER A 14 -23.33 -13.98 15.33
C SER A 14 -23.36 -14.14 13.80
N PRO A 15 -24.39 -13.62 13.11
CA PRO A 15 -24.41 -13.55 11.65
C PRO A 15 -23.49 -12.44 11.09
N VAL A 16 -22.96 -11.57 11.95
CA VAL A 16 -22.02 -10.51 11.55
C VAL A 16 -20.62 -11.08 11.41
N CYS A 17 -19.97 -10.80 10.29
CA CYS A 17 -18.58 -11.16 10.07
C CYS A 17 -17.67 -10.31 10.98
N PRO A 18 -16.82 -10.92 11.83
CA PRO A 18 -15.91 -10.17 12.68
C PRO A 18 -14.89 -9.38 11.85
N GLU A 19 -14.49 -8.20 12.33
CA GLU A 19 -13.49 -7.39 11.64
C GLU A 19 -12.16 -8.16 11.50
N PRO A 20 -11.58 -8.20 10.28
CA PRO A 20 -10.31 -8.89 10.06
C PRO A 20 -9.14 -8.10 10.65
N HIS A 21 -8.14 -8.82 11.15
CA HIS A 21 -6.91 -8.22 11.64
C HIS A 21 -6.11 -7.56 10.50
N ALA A 22 -5.50 -6.42 10.84
CA ALA A 22 -4.56 -5.76 9.95
C ALA A 22 -3.31 -6.62 9.73
N LYS A 23 -2.86 -6.72 8.48
CA LYS A 23 -1.53 -7.24 8.16
C LYS A 23 -0.45 -6.28 8.67
N GLU A 24 0.78 -6.78 8.72
CA GLU A 24 1.95 -6.02 9.15
C GLU A 24 2.13 -4.73 8.33
N ASN A 25 2.55 -3.65 9.00
CA ASN A 25 2.89 -2.40 8.34
C ASN A 25 4.02 -2.63 7.32
N LEU A 26 4.06 -1.84 6.24
CA LEU A 26 5.03 -1.97 5.14
C LEU A 26 4.87 -3.25 4.27
N THR A 27 3.78 -4.01 4.45
CA THR A 27 3.35 -5.04 3.49
C THR A 27 3.01 -4.37 2.16
N ILE A 28 3.45 -4.96 1.04
CA ILE A 28 3.23 -4.39 -0.30
C ILE A 28 1.80 -4.69 -0.77
N CYS A 29 1.11 -3.67 -1.29
CA CYS A 29 -0.27 -3.73 -1.78
C CYS A 29 -0.44 -3.02 -3.13
N SER A 30 -1.66 -3.06 -3.70
CA SER A 30 -2.02 -2.38 -4.95
C SER A 30 -1.07 -2.73 -6.10
N GLN A 31 -0.90 -4.04 -6.33
CA GLN A 31 -0.05 -4.59 -7.39
C GLN A 31 1.42 -4.10 -7.33
N GLY A 32 1.94 -3.80 -6.13
CA GLY A 32 3.34 -3.42 -5.94
C GLY A 32 3.59 -1.92 -5.79
N THR A 33 2.56 -1.09 -5.89
CA THR A 33 2.73 0.39 -5.92
C THR A 33 2.64 1.05 -4.54
N ARG A 34 2.08 0.35 -3.56
CA ARG A 34 1.76 0.92 -2.26
C ARG A 34 2.13 -0.02 -1.12
N ILE A 35 2.02 0.48 0.09
CA ILE A 35 2.19 -0.26 1.32
C ILE A 35 0.98 -0.17 2.24
N CYS A 36 0.81 -1.21 3.04
CA CYS A 36 -0.19 -1.29 4.09
C CYS A 36 0.28 -0.53 5.34
N LEU A 37 -0.62 0.27 5.91
CA LEU A 37 -0.48 0.88 7.22
C LEU A 37 -1.79 0.67 7.99
N ASN A 38 -1.72 0.03 9.16
CA ASN A 38 -2.87 -0.26 10.02
C ASN A 38 -4.05 -0.91 9.26
N GLY A 39 -3.74 -1.82 8.33
CA GLY A 39 -4.75 -2.53 7.54
C GLY A 39 -5.27 -1.77 6.32
N VAL A 40 -4.72 -0.60 6.00
CA VAL A 40 -5.13 0.22 4.86
C VAL A 40 -4.00 0.37 3.84
N CYS A 41 -4.30 0.18 2.56
CA CYS A 41 -3.34 0.37 1.46
C CYS A 41 -3.19 1.87 1.12
N ALA A 42 -2.28 2.56 1.80
CA ALA A 42 -2.26 4.02 1.85
C ALA A 42 -1.01 4.62 1.19
N GLU A 43 0.17 4.36 1.74
CA GLU A 43 1.41 5.03 1.35
C GLU A 43 2.08 4.39 0.14
N SER A 44 2.93 5.14 -0.56
CA SER A 44 3.69 4.63 -1.69
C SER A 44 4.72 3.59 -1.26
N VAL A 45 5.08 2.67 -2.16
CA VAL A 45 6.17 1.73 -1.87
C VAL A 45 7.51 2.44 -1.62
N CYS A 46 7.67 3.69 -2.09
CA CYS A 46 8.87 4.49 -1.87
C CYS A 46 9.21 4.64 -0.38
N VAL A 47 8.19 4.75 0.48
CA VAL A 47 8.36 4.92 1.94
C VAL A 47 9.08 3.71 2.56
N LYS A 48 8.86 2.50 2.03
CA LYS A 48 9.57 1.29 2.46
C LYS A 48 11.08 1.35 2.23
N HIS A 49 11.51 2.23 1.32
CA HIS A 49 12.90 2.46 0.94
C HIS A 49 13.43 3.82 1.43
N ASP A 50 12.74 4.46 2.38
CA ASP A 50 13.08 5.80 2.89
C ASP A 50 13.09 6.89 1.80
N LEU A 51 12.26 6.72 0.77
CA LEU A 51 12.05 7.67 -0.32
C LEU A 51 10.63 8.22 -0.29
N GLN A 52 10.41 9.34 -0.99
CA GLN A 52 9.07 9.89 -1.21
C GLN A 52 8.62 9.64 -2.65
N GLN A 53 7.30 9.52 -2.86
CA GLN A 53 6.72 9.45 -4.19
C GLN A 53 6.90 10.80 -4.92
N CYS A 54 7.21 10.74 -6.21
CA CYS A 54 7.32 11.91 -7.07
C CYS A 54 6.78 11.64 -8.49
N ASP A 55 6.67 12.70 -9.28
CA ASP A 55 6.34 12.60 -10.70
C ASP A 55 7.55 12.10 -11.48
N CYS A 56 7.32 11.16 -12.41
CA CYS A 56 8.39 10.66 -13.26
C CYS A 56 8.86 11.76 -14.24
N PRO A 57 10.18 11.98 -14.37
CA PRO A 57 10.72 12.91 -15.35
C PRO A 57 10.54 12.36 -16.77
N GLY A 58 10.20 13.22 -17.72
CA GLY A 58 10.04 12.87 -19.14
C GLY A 58 8.75 13.40 -19.77
N ASP A 59 8.78 13.63 -21.09
CA ASP A 59 7.60 14.08 -21.86
C ASP A 59 6.72 12.92 -22.33
N ASN A 60 7.20 11.68 -22.20
CA ASN A 60 6.46 10.50 -22.63
C ASN A 60 5.27 10.24 -21.70
N MET A 61 4.06 10.24 -22.26
CA MET A 61 2.83 10.01 -21.49
C MET A 61 2.80 8.65 -20.78
N LYS A 62 3.52 7.65 -21.29
CA LYS A 62 3.58 6.33 -20.64
C LYS A 62 4.39 6.36 -19.34
N GLU A 63 5.48 7.14 -19.31
CA GLU A 63 6.34 7.26 -18.12
C GLU A 63 5.60 7.93 -16.96
N LYS A 64 4.65 8.82 -17.25
CA LYS A 64 3.78 9.45 -16.25
C LYS A 64 2.88 8.46 -15.50
N CYS A 65 2.69 7.24 -16.02
CA CYS A 65 1.95 6.18 -15.34
C CYS A 65 2.85 5.27 -14.49
N HIS A 66 4.17 5.43 -14.55
CA HIS A 66 5.08 4.67 -13.71
C HIS A 66 5.07 5.23 -12.28
N MET A 67 5.52 4.41 -11.35
CA MET A 67 5.79 4.85 -9.99
C MET A 67 7.25 5.31 -9.90
N CYS A 68 7.45 6.56 -9.50
CA CYS A 68 8.78 7.15 -9.28
C CYS A 68 8.95 7.56 -7.82
N CYS A 69 10.20 7.43 -7.36
CA CYS A 69 10.60 7.73 -6.00
C CYS A 69 11.83 8.66 -6.03
N GLN A 70 11.91 9.58 -5.08
CA GLN A 70 13.06 10.48 -4.91
C GLN A 70 13.41 10.67 -3.43
N GLN A 71 14.56 11.29 -3.19
CA GLN A 71 14.96 11.62 -1.82
C GLN A 71 14.04 12.72 -1.25
N PRO A 72 13.62 12.63 0.03
CA PRO A 72 12.72 13.60 0.66
C PRO A 72 13.19 15.06 0.60
N ASP A 73 14.50 15.28 0.45
CA ASP A 73 15.13 16.60 0.44
C ASP A 73 15.68 17.04 -0.93
N ASN A 74 15.41 16.27 -1.99
CA ASN A 74 15.83 16.61 -3.35
C ASN A 74 14.59 16.61 -4.27
N PRO A 75 13.81 17.71 -4.25
CA PRO A 75 12.52 17.82 -4.94
C PRO A 75 12.63 17.71 -6.46
#